data_AF-A0A956NNK4-F1
#
_entry.id   AF-A0A956NNK4-F1
#
_cell.length_a   1.000
_cell.length_b   1.000
_cell.length_c   1.000
_cell.angle_alpha   90.00
_cell.angle_beta   90.00
_cell.angle_gamma   90.00
#
_symmetry.space_group_name_H-M   'P 1'
#
loop_
_entity.id
_entity.type
_entity.pdbx_description
1 polymer ?
#
loop_
_entity_poly.entity_id
_entity_poly.type
_entity_poly.pdbx_seq_one_letter_code
_entity_poly.pdbx_strand_id
1 'polypeptide(L)'
;MGALATRISDLDRRWLVGVASRHAPPWLDMALRGLTHLGGATCTLLLGVVLLAVPSTRPVGLALLLANASSHLAVQVVKRTAGRPRPHFPDEGIEALVAHPDEFSLPSGHSAAAMSVAMTLLLWT
;
A
#
# COMPACT_ATOMS: atom_id res chain seq x y z
N MET A 1 26.81 -1.35 4.18
CA MET A 1 25.50 -2.00 4.43
C MET A 1 25.76 -3.46 4.76
N GLY A 2 25.21 -4.00 5.86
CA GLY A 2 25.57 -5.33 6.36
C GLY A 2 25.12 -6.49 5.46
N ALA A 3 25.79 -7.64 5.57
CA ALA A 3 25.52 -8.85 4.77
C ALA A 3 24.06 -9.37 4.85
N LEU A 4 23.34 -9.02 5.92
CA LEU A 4 21.91 -9.32 6.05
C LEU A 4 21.05 -8.44 5.12
N ALA A 5 21.34 -7.13 5.05
CA ALA A 5 20.56 -6.18 4.25
C ALA A 5 20.67 -6.49 2.75
N THR A 6 21.85 -6.93 2.29
CA THR A 6 22.05 -7.38 0.92
C THR A 6 21.25 -8.67 0.65
N ARG A 7 21.34 -9.67 1.53
CA ARG A 7 20.56 -10.91 1.41
C ARG A 7 19.05 -10.67 1.34
N ILE A 8 18.52 -9.78 2.19
CA ILE A 8 17.09 -9.44 2.17
C ILE A 8 16.72 -8.78 0.84
N SER A 9 17.55 -7.85 0.35
CA SER A 9 17.31 -7.17 -0.92
C SER A 9 17.35 -8.15 -2.11
N ASP A 10 18.26 -9.12 -2.08
CA ASP A 10 18.37 -10.15 -3.11
C ASP A 10 17.20 -11.13 -3.09
N LEU A 11 16.67 -11.45 -1.91
CA LEU A 11 15.45 -12.25 -1.77
C LEU A 11 14.24 -11.50 -2.31
N ASP A 12 14.08 -10.23 -1.92
CA ASP A 12 12.97 -9.38 -2.38
C ASP A 12 12.97 -9.23 -3.91
N ARG A 13 14.14 -8.97 -4.51
CA ARG A 13 14.29 -8.94 -5.97
C ARG A 13 13.88 -10.26 -6.61
N ARG A 14 14.43 -11.39 -6.14
CA ARG A 14 14.10 -12.72 -6.71
C ARG A 14 12.61 -13.02 -6.64
N TRP A 15 11.97 -12.67 -5.53
CA TRP A 15 10.53 -12.82 -5.37
C TRP A 15 9.75 -11.93 -6.36
N LEU A 16 10.10 -10.65 -6.46
CA LEU A 16 9.43 -9.71 -7.37
C LEU A 16 9.54 -10.16 -8.82
N VAL A 17 10.75 -10.48 -9.28
CA VAL A 17 11.00 -10.97 -10.65
C VAL A 17 10.24 -12.26 -10.90
N GLY A 18 10.26 -13.19 -9.95
CA GLY A 18 9.51 -14.46 -10.06
C GLY A 18 7.99 -14.30 -10.05
N VAL A 19 7.45 -13.20 -9.54
CA VAL A 19 6.01 -12.87 -9.63
C VAL A 19 5.70 -12.14 -10.94
N ALA A 20 6.51 -11.14 -11.29
CA ALA A 20 6.28 -10.29 -12.46
C ALA A 20 6.53 -11.00 -13.79
N SER A 21 7.42 -11.98 -13.84
CA SER A 21 7.70 -12.79 -15.04
C SER A 21 6.67 -13.88 -15.32
N ARG A 22 5.65 -14.03 -14.46
CA ARG A 22 4.58 -15.01 -14.69
C ARG A 22 3.67 -14.50 -15.80
N HIS A 23 3.25 -15.39 -16.69
CA HIS A 23 2.20 -15.10 -17.65
C HIS A 23 0.85 -15.06 -16.90
N ALA A 24 0.50 -13.89 -16.38
CA ALA A 24 -0.79 -13.65 -15.77
C ALA A 24 -1.86 -13.47 -16.88
N PRO A 25 -3.06 -14.05 -16.73
CA PRO A 25 -4.14 -13.76 -17.65
C PRO A 25 -4.61 -12.30 -17.45
N PRO A 26 -5.04 -11.58 -18.51
CA PRO A 26 -5.34 -10.14 -18.42
C PRO A 26 -6.39 -9.75 -17.36
N TRP A 27 -7.33 -10.67 -17.06
CA TRP A 27 -8.35 -10.43 -16.03
C TRP A 27 -7.75 -10.35 -14.61
N LEU A 28 -6.64 -11.05 -14.36
CA LEU A 28 -5.96 -11.02 -13.07
C LEU A 28 -5.30 -9.65 -12.84
N ASP A 29 -4.62 -9.13 -13.86
CA ASP A 29 -4.02 -7.79 -13.80
C ASP A 29 -5.09 -6.71 -13.59
N MET A 30 -6.23 -6.85 -14.28
CA MET A 30 -7.37 -5.95 -14.08
C MET A 30 -7.91 -6.03 -12.65
N ALA A 31 -8.07 -7.23 -12.09
CA ALA A 31 -8.51 -7.43 -10.72
C ALA A 31 -7.53 -6.83 -9.70
N LEU A 32 -6.22 -7.06 -9.88
CA LEU A 32 -5.17 -6.54 -8.99
C LEU A 32 -5.07 -5.01 -9.04
N ARG A 33 -5.22 -4.40 -10.23
CA ARG A 33 -5.32 -2.93 -10.37
C ARG A 33 -6.54 -2.39 -9.61
N GLY A 34 -7.70 -3.02 -9.76
CA GLY A 34 -8.91 -2.66 -9.03
C GLY A 34 -8.72 -2.75 -7.51
N LEU A 35 -8.18 -3.87 -7.03
CA LEU A 35 -7.87 -4.06 -5.61
C LEU A 35 -6.88 -3.03 -5.07
N THR A 36 -5.88 -2.63 -5.87
CA THR A 36 -4.91 -1.59 -5.48
C THR A 36 -5.61 -0.26 -5.22
N HIS A 37 -6.59 0.12 -6.03
CA HIS A 37 -7.34 1.36 -5.83
C HIS A 37 -8.13 1.37 -4.51
N LEU A 38 -8.66 0.22 -4.07
CA LEU A 38 -9.37 0.11 -2.79
C LEU A 38 -8.49 0.45 -1.58
N GLY A 39 -7.20 0.09 -1.64
CA GLY A 39 -6.22 0.46 -0.62
C GLY A 39 -5.72 1.91 -0.73
N GLY A 40 -6.18 2.67 -1.72
CA GLY A 40 -5.75 4.04 -1.97
C GLY A 40 -6.29 5.02 -0.92
N ALA A 41 -5.59 6.14 -0.74
CA ALA A 41 -6.01 7.19 0.19
C ALA A 41 -7.43 7.69 -0.11
N THR A 42 -7.78 7.87 -1.39
CA THR A 42 -9.12 8.32 -1.80
C THR A 42 -10.21 7.35 -1.34
N CYS A 43 -10.07 6.05 -1.61
CA CYS A 43 -11.07 5.05 -1.23
C CYS A 43 -11.18 4.89 0.29
N THR A 44 -10.05 4.82 0.98
CA THR A 44 -10.01 4.61 2.44
C THR A 44 -10.53 5.82 3.22
N LEU A 45 -10.21 7.05 2.80
CA LEU A 45 -10.75 8.26 3.40
C LEU A 45 -12.25 8.45 3.08
N LEU A 46 -12.68 8.15 1.84
CA LEU A 46 -14.08 8.22 1.47
C LEU A 46 -14.94 7.27 2.34
N LEU A 47 -14.45 6.06 2.61
CA LEU A 47 -15.11 5.14 3.54
C LEU A 47 -15.31 5.76 4.92
N GLY A 48 -14.28 6.41 5.47
CA GLY A 48 -14.37 7.11 6.76
C GLY A 48 -15.42 8.23 6.75
N VAL A 49 -15.49 9.01 5.67
CA VAL A 49 -16.50 10.08 5.49
C VAL A 49 -17.92 9.50 5.41
N VAL A 50 -18.11 8.41 4.66
CA VAL A 50 -19.41 7.73 4.55
C VAL A 50 -19.88 7.22 5.92
N LEU A 51 -18.99 6.61 6.70
CA LEU A 51 -19.29 6.17 8.07
C LEU A 51 -19.60 7.35 9.00
N LEU A 52 -18.99 8.51 8.78
CA LEU A 52 -19.27 9.72 9.56
C LEU A 52 -20.64 10.33 9.23
N ALA A 53 -21.12 10.16 7.99
CA ALA A 53 -22.43 10.65 7.58
C ALA A 53 -23.59 9.90 8.24
N VAL A 54 -23.41 8.60 8.54
CA VAL A 54 -24.43 7.76 9.18
C VAL A 54 -24.35 7.90 10.71
N PRO A 55 -25.41 8.37 11.41
CA PRO A 55 -25.36 8.70 12.83
C PRO A 55 -24.86 7.58 13.76
N SER A 56 -25.22 6.32 13.47
CA SER A 56 -24.83 5.16 14.27
C SER A 56 -23.35 4.78 14.13
N THR A 57 -22.70 5.14 13.01
CA THR A 57 -21.30 4.78 12.73
C THR A 57 -20.34 5.96 12.86
N ARG A 58 -20.82 7.14 13.23
CA ARG A 58 -20.00 8.35 13.46
C ARG A 58 -18.71 8.13 14.25
N PRO A 59 -18.74 7.47 15.42
CA PRO A 59 -17.51 7.32 16.21
C PRO A 59 -16.48 6.43 15.50
N VAL A 60 -16.94 5.39 14.79
CA VAL A 60 -16.09 4.53 13.94
C VAL A 60 -15.51 5.31 12.76
N GLY A 61 -16.33 6.12 12.08
CA GLY A 61 -15.90 6.97 10.97
C GLY A 61 -14.82 7.97 11.41
N LEU A 62 -15.00 8.62 12.55
CA LEU A 62 -14.00 9.55 13.10
C LEU A 62 -12.70 8.82 13.47
N ALA A 63 -12.79 7.67 14.15
CA ALA A 63 -11.62 6.85 14.49
C ALA A 63 -10.86 6.40 13.24
N LEU A 64 -11.58 6.00 12.18
CA LEU A 64 -10.99 5.53 10.93
C LEU A 64 -10.26 6.67 10.22
N LEU A 65 -10.86 7.86 10.15
CA LEU A 65 -10.24 9.03 9.53
C LEU A 65 -8.95 9.43 10.27
N LEU A 66 -8.99 9.48 11.60
CA LEU A 66 -7.83 9.82 12.41
C LEU A 66 -6.71 8.78 12.26
N ALA A 67 -7.03 7.50 12.40
CA ALA A 67 -6.05 6.42 12.27
C ALA A 67 -5.42 6.39 10.87
N ASN A 68 -6.23 6.53 9.81
CA ASN A 68 -5.74 6.50 8.45
C ASN A 68 -4.89 7.73 8.11
N ALA A 69 -5.27 8.92 8.58
CA ALA A 69 -4.47 10.13 8.44
C ALA A 69 -3.10 10.00 9.16
N SER A 70 -3.10 9.49 10.39
CA SER A 70 -1.87 9.22 11.14
C SER A 70 -0.99 8.18 10.44
N SER A 71 -1.58 7.12 9.88
CA SER A 71 -0.89 6.11 9.08
C SER A 71 -0.20 6.73 7.86
N HIS A 72 -0.91 7.55 7.09
CA HIS A 72 -0.32 8.25 5.94
C HIS A 72 0.84 9.16 6.34
N LEU A 73 0.70 9.93 7.42
CA LEU A 73 1.77 10.79 7.92
C LEU A 73 2.99 9.96 8.31
N ALA A 74 2.80 8.90 9.09
CA ALA A 74 3.88 8.00 9.51
C ALA A 74 4.58 7.37 8.30
N VAL A 75 3.84 6.89 7.30
CA VAL A 75 4.42 6.35 6.06
C VAL A 75 5.27 7.41 5.35
N GLN A 76 4.79 8.64 5.24
CA GLN A 76 5.52 9.71 4.56
C GLN A 76 6.81 10.12 5.29
N VAL A 77 6.80 10.10 6.62
CA VAL A 77 8.01 10.31 7.43
C VAL A 77 8.99 9.17 7.21
N VAL A 78 8.55 7.92 7.36
CA VAL A 78 9.45 6.75 7.22
C VAL A 78 10.00 6.63 5.80
N LYS A 79 9.23 6.98 4.78
CA LYS A 79 9.71 6.99 3.38
C LYS A 79 10.92 7.92 3.19
N ARG A 80 10.81 9.15 3.70
CA ARG A 80 11.87 10.17 3.58
C ARG A 80 13.10 9.84 4.42
N THR A 81 12.96 9.08 5.50
CA THR A 81 14.10 8.64 6.32
C THR A 81 14.75 7.37 5.79
N ALA A 82 13.96 6.42 5.27
CA ALA A 82 14.47 5.16 4.73
C ALA A 82 15.10 5.33 3.34
N GLY A 83 14.58 6.25 2.52
CA GLY A 83 15.14 6.59 1.20
C GLY A 83 15.22 5.42 0.21
N ARG A 84 14.47 4.33 0.44
CA ARG A 84 14.58 3.10 -0.35
C ARG A 84 13.92 3.31 -1.73
N PRO A 85 14.67 3.22 -2.84
CA PRO A 85 14.10 3.41 -4.17
C PRO A 85 13.07 2.31 -4.49
N ARG A 86 12.19 2.58 -5.44
CA ARG A 86 11.31 1.54 -5.99
C ARG A 86 12.09 0.56 -6.86
N PRO A 87 11.73 -0.74 -6.83
CA PRO A 87 12.27 -1.70 -7.76
C PRO A 87 11.88 -1.31 -9.19
N HIS A 88 12.88 -1.10 -10.04
CA HIS A 88 12.72 -0.84 -11.46
C HIS A 88 13.74 -1.72 -12.19
N PHE A 89 13.26 -2.66 -13.00
CA PHE A 89 14.10 -3.66 -13.66
C PHE A 89 13.88 -3.66 -15.17
N PRO A 90 14.37 -2.63 -15.88
CA PRO A 90 14.19 -2.51 -17.33
C PRO A 90 14.89 -3.65 -18.08
N ASP A 91 16.05 -4.11 -17.59
CA ASP A 91 16.80 -5.22 -18.19
C ASP A 91 16.05 -6.56 -18.16
N GLU A 92 15.07 -6.70 -17.26
CA GLU A 92 14.26 -7.90 -17.08
C GLU A 92 12.90 -7.79 -17.80
N GLY A 93 12.65 -6.68 -18.52
CA GLY A 93 11.39 -6.42 -19.23
C GLY A 93 10.18 -6.21 -18.32
N ILE A 94 10.40 -5.91 -17.04
CA ILE A 94 9.33 -5.78 -16.04
C ILE A 94 8.90 -4.32 -15.94
N GLU A 95 7.66 -4.06 -16.36
CA GLU A 95 7.03 -2.74 -16.23
C GLU A 95 5.99 -2.72 -15.10
N ALA A 96 5.83 -1.56 -14.47
CA ALA A 96 4.84 -1.37 -13.42
C ALA A 96 3.42 -1.36 -14.01
N LEU A 97 2.51 -2.15 -13.43
CA LEU A 97 1.10 -2.18 -13.83
C LEU A 97 0.36 -0.85 -13.61
N VAL A 98 0.86 -0.01 -12.69
CA VAL A 98 0.28 1.29 -12.33
C VAL A 98 1.42 2.29 -12.08
N ALA A 99 1.20 3.54 -12.48
CA ALA A 99 2.12 4.64 -12.24
C ALA A 99 2.46 4.78 -10.75
N HIS A 100 3.72 5.04 -10.46
CA HIS A 100 4.18 5.20 -9.09
C HIS A 100 3.82 6.59 -8.57
N PRO A 101 3.07 6.72 -7.45
CA PRO A 101 2.72 8.02 -6.89
C PRO A 101 3.88 8.69 -6.15
N ASP A 102 4.98 7.98 -5.91
CA ASP A 102 6.11 8.41 -5.06
C ASP A 102 7.34 7.55 -5.38
N GLU A 103 8.53 8.13 -5.27
CA GLU A 103 9.81 7.49 -5.61
C GLU A 103 10.27 6.42 -4.61
N PHE A 104 9.76 6.45 -3.37
CA PHE A 104 10.16 5.53 -2.30
C PHE A 104 9.21 4.33 -2.19
N SER A 105 9.80 3.15 -1.97
CA SER A 105 9.05 1.88 -1.84
C SER A 105 8.64 1.53 -0.41
N LEU A 106 9.39 1.99 0.59
CA LEU A 106 9.24 1.51 1.96
C LEU A 106 8.85 2.64 2.93
N PRO A 107 7.79 2.45 3.74
CA PRO A 107 6.80 1.36 3.71
C PRO A 107 5.74 1.56 2.61
N SER A 108 4.94 0.51 2.35
CA SER A 108 3.81 0.58 1.43
C SER A 108 2.66 1.39 2.03
N GLY A 109 2.31 2.51 1.40
CA GLY A 109 1.20 3.36 1.82
C GLY A 109 -0.18 2.70 1.67
N HIS A 110 -0.40 1.96 0.58
CA HIS A 110 -1.69 1.27 0.36
C HIS A 110 -1.90 0.15 1.38
N SER A 111 -0.84 -0.62 1.67
CA SER A 111 -0.90 -1.69 2.68
C SER A 111 -1.12 -1.11 4.09
N ALA A 112 -0.44 -0.01 4.42
CA ALA A 112 -0.62 0.66 5.71
C ALA A 112 -2.03 1.26 5.88
N ALA A 113 -2.60 1.84 4.81
CA ALA A 113 -3.97 2.36 4.83
C ALA A 113 -5.00 1.24 4.96
N ALA A 114 -4.87 0.17 4.18
CA ALA A 114 -5.75 -1.00 4.26
C ALA A 114 -5.73 -1.65 5.65
N MET A 115 -4.54 -1.78 6.26
CA MET A 115 -4.40 -2.31 7.62
C MET A 115 -5.02 -1.36 8.66
N SER A 116 -4.84 -0.04 8.50
CA SER A 116 -5.47 0.95 9.38
C SER A 116 -6.99 0.81 9.35
N VAL A 117 -7.60 0.73 8.16
CA VAL A 117 -9.04 0.52 8.00
C VAL A 117 -9.48 -0.78 8.65
N ALA A 118 -8.81 -1.90 8.34
CA ALA A 118 -9.17 -3.21 8.87
C ALA A 118 -9.12 -3.25 10.40
N MET A 119 -8.05 -2.71 11.00
CA MET A 119 -7.90 -2.66 12.46
C MET A 119 -8.90 -1.74 13.12
N THR A 120 -9.18 -0.57 12.55
CA THR A 120 -10.21 0.31 13.11
C THR A 120 -11.56 -0.38 13.11
N LEU A 121 -11.97 -1.01 12.00
CA LEU A 121 -13.25 -1.71 11.95
C LEU A 121 -13.30 -2.87 12.94
N LEU A 122 -12.24 -3.70 13.01
CA LEU A 122 -12.17 -4.85 13.91
C LEU A 122 -12.22 -4.46 15.41
N LEU A 123 -11.59 -3.35 15.78
CA LEU A 123 -11.55 -2.90 17.18
C LEU A 123 -12.83 -2.18 17.63
N TRP A 124 -13.69 -1.83 16.67
CA TRP A 124 -14.96 -1.13 16.92
C TRP A 124 -16.21 -2.01 16.75
N THR A 125 -16.04 -3.26 16.29
CA THR A 125 -17.07 -4.31 16.32
C THR A 125 -17.02 -5.09 17.61
#